data_AF-A0AAW7JNT2-F1
#
_entry.id   AF-A0AAW7JNT2-F1
#
_cell.length_a   1.000
_cell.length_b   1.000
_cell.length_c   1.000
_cell.angle_alpha   90.00
_cell.angle_beta   90.00
_cell.angle_gamma   90.00
#
_symmetry.space_group_name_H-M   'P 1'
#
loop_
_entity.id
_entity.type
_entity.pdbx_description
1 polymer ?
#
loop_
_entity_poly.entity_id
_entity_poly.type
_entity_poly.pdbx_seq_one_letter_code
_entity_poly.pdbx_strand_id
1 'polypeptide(L)'
;MGLRTFIEDKNLPSEQLHRFFRGIGRKFAELPLEEFDDNFNDFKMKLARHADTELCGDDRLELYREMYDLLVALRKKRLEGTDPTGRRRIRATYDLGKSFLSDAEINLAILKALHTPMTQEQIAYDVLRCTRNAIGTRLSALQNGFRLGDMQVKIAPPCHRQYGSTVHPILLPLNLTEVYVLLSVLGEAWSGRDSLDPHAVIARDLAEKIYFQLTDYARGKIDARLEERGAKPEKGEAPWYDFETHRAGDRKKMTKVRRSRNWMYFEKSRRRVCITLACGDAEAGDDEHGEKSAEAPIVYGRLAPGKNPAFYLKDKSKNPAFCFVVELDDGSLVSLSWEDVVDIEEASE
;
A
#
# COMPACT_ATOMS: atom_id res chain seq x y z
N MET A 1 -45.73 -2.45 -6.47
CA MET A 1 -44.63 -1.78 -7.21
C MET A 1 -43.40 -2.67 -7.10
N GLY A 2 -42.69 -2.96 -8.20
CA GLY A 2 -41.54 -3.87 -8.18
C GLY A 2 -40.22 -3.18 -7.76
N LEU A 3 -39.22 -3.97 -7.35
CA LEU A 3 -37.88 -3.48 -6.97
C LEU A 3 -37.19 -2.69 -8.08
N ARG A 4 -37.22 -3.17 -9.32
CA ARG A 4 -36.57 -2.49 -10.45
C ARG A 4 -37.18 -1.11 -10.69
N THR A 5 -38.51 -1.03 -10.72
CA THR A 5 -39.22 0.24 -10.88
C THR A 5 -38.93 1.18 -9.70
N PHE A 6 -38.73 0.65 -8.49
CA PHE A 6 -38.34 1.45 -7.33
C PHE A 6 -36.93 2.06 -7.47
N ILE A 7 -35.99 1.28 -7.95
CA ILE A 7 -34.62 1.75 -8.21
C ILE A 7 -34.63 2.88 -9.24
N GLU A 8 -35.37 2.69 -10.34
CA GLU A 8 -35.55 3.69 -11.40
C GLU A 8 -36.25 4.95 -10.86
N ASP A 9 -37.36 4.82 -10.10
CA ASP A 9 -38.08 5.94 -9.47
C ASP A 9 -37.20 6.76 -8.50
N LYS A 10 -36.27 6.10 -7.80
CA LYS A 10 -35.38 6.75 -6.84
C LYS A 10 -34.06 7.21 -7.43
N ASN A 11 -33.86 7.04 -8.74
CA ASN A 11 -32.62 7.39 -9.43
C ASN A 11 -31.38 6.83 -8.69
N LEU A 12 -31.47 5.59 -8.19
CA LEU A 12 -30.37 4.98 -7.46
C LEU A 12 -29.30 4.49 -8.43
N PRO A 13 -28.00 4.67 -8.11
CA PRO A 13 -26.93 3.94 -8.78
C PRO A 13 -27.23 2.44 -8.72
N SER A 14 -27.18 1.79 -9.88
CA SER A 14 -27.73 0.44 -10.04
C SER A 14 -27.14 -0.31 -11.22
N GLU A 15 -25.95 0.07 -11.70
CA GLU A 15 -25.34 -0.61 -12.84
C GLU A 15 -25.12 -2.09 -12.52
N GLN A 16 -24.49 -2.38 -11.39
CA GLN A 16 -24.17 -3.75 -10.98
C GLN A 16 -25.43 -4.50 -10.55
N LEU A 17 -26.35 -3.84 -9.84
CA LEU A 17 -27.67 -4.40 -9.50
C LEU A 17 -28.48 -4.74 -10.76
N HIS A 18 -28.45 -3.91 -11.81
CA HIS A 18 -29.11 -4.22 -13.07
C HIS A 18 -28.48 -5.41 -13.78
N ARG A 19 -27.16 -5.55 -13.75
CA ARG A 19 -26.48 -6.75 -14.26
C ARG A 19 -26.93 -8.00 -13.49
N PHE A 20 -26.98 -7.93 -12.16
CA PHE A 20 -27.54 -8.98 -11.31
C PHE A 20 -28.99 -9.34 -11.69
N PHE A 21 -29.84 -8.34 -11.90
CA PHE A 21 -31.24 -8.52 -12.29
C PHE A 21 -31.43 -9.07 -13.71
N ARG A 22 -30.49 -8.86 -14.63
CA ARG A 22 -30.57 -9.49 -15.96
C ARG A 22 -30.24 -10.98 -15.91
N GLY A 23 -29.39 -11.39 -14.97
CA GLY A 23 -28.97 -12.77 -14.78
C GLY A 23 -29.77 -13.50 -13.70
N ILE A 24 -29.05 -14.07 -12.74
CA ILE A 24 -29.61 -14.95 -11.70
C ILE A 24 -30.58 -14.25 -10.73
N GLY A 25 -30.59 -12.92 -10.74
CA GLY A 25 -31.46 -12.05 -9.95
C GLY A 25 -32.80 -11.70 -10.62
N ARG A 26 -33.08 -12.17 -11.85
CA ARG A 26 -34.27 -11.76 -12.63
C ARG A 26 -35.59 -11.84 -11.87
N LYS A 27 -35.79 -12.92 -11.12
CA LYS A 27 -37.02 -13.11 -10.32
C LYS A 27 -37.22 -12.03 -9.24
N PHE A 28 -36.16 -11.35 -8.81
CA PHE A 28 -36.24 -10.29 -7.81
C PHE A 28 -36.50 -8.92 -8.44
N ALA A 29 -36.18 -8.72 -9.71
CA ALA A 29 -36.39 -7.44 -10.38
C ALA A 29 -37.86 -6.99 -10.34
N GLU A 30 -38.77 -7.96 -10.48
CA GLU A 30 -40.22 -7.76 -10.49
C GLU A 30 -40.87 -8.00 -9.12
N LEU A 31 -40.08 -8.37 -8.10
CA LEU A 31 -40.61 -8.71 -6.79
C LEU A 31 -41.34 -7.50 -6.16
N PRO A 32 -42.59 -7.68 -5.70
CA PRO A 32 -43.29 -6.66 -4.93
C PRO A 32 -42.47 -6.24 -3.71
N LEU A 33 -42.44 -4.94 -3.39
CA LEU A 33 -41.70 -4.42 -2.24
C LEU A 33 -42.13 -5.08 -0.92
N GLU A 34 -43.41 -5.47 -0.82
CA GLU A 34 -44.00 -6.10 0.35
C GLU A 34 -43.45 -7.51 0.61
N GLU A 35 -43.03 -8.23 -0.43
CA GLU A 35 -42.50 -9.59 -0.35
C GLU A 35 -40.98 -9.62 -0.23
N PHE A 36 -40.32 -8.46 -0.28
CA PHE A 36 -38.88 -8.37 -0.31
C PHE A 36 -38.21 -8.92 0.96
N ASP A 37 -38.76 -8.62 2.14
CA ASP A 37 -38.23 -9.14 3.42
C ASP A 37 -38.27 -10.67 3.47
N ASP A 38 -39.39 -11.25 3.03
CA ASP A 38 -39.60 -12.71 3.05
C ASP A 38 -38.63 -13.42 2.08
N ASN A 39 -38.21 -12.74 1.00
CA ASN A 39 -37.27 -13.24 0.00
C ASN A 39 -35.82 -12.77 0.23
N PHE A 40 -35.55 -11.96 1.26
CA PHE A 40 -34.28 -11.25 1.42
C PHE A 40 -33.07 -12.19 1.56
N ASN A 41 -33.24 -13.31 2.27
CA ASN A 41 -32.14 -14.27 2.44
C ASN A 41 -31.76 -14.96 1.12
N ASP A 42 -32.74 -15.38 0.32
CA ASP A 42 -32.49 -15.95 -1.01
C ASP A 42 -31.90 -14.91 -1.97
N PHE A 43 -32.40 -13.67 -1.90
CA PHE A 43 -31.82 -12.54 -2.60
C PHE A 43 -30.33 -12.39 -2.25
N LYS A 44 -29.99 -12.35 -0.96
CA LYS A 44 -28.62 -12.18 -0.47
C LYS A 44 -27.71 -13.31 -0.94
N MET A 45 -28.15 -14.56 -0.88
CA MET A 45 -27.38 -15.70 -1.34
C MET A 45 -27.10 -15.63 -2.85
N LYS A 46 -28.10 -15.26 -3.65
CA LYS A 46 -27.94 -15.09 -5.09
C LYS A 46 -27.08 -13.89 -5.44
N LEU A 47 -27.20 -12.79 -4.70
CA LEU A 47 -26.36 -11.60 -4.85
C LEU A 47 -24.88 -11.95 -4.59
N ALA A 48 -24.59 -12.67 -3.51
CA ALA A 48 -23.24 -13.12 -3.19
C ALA A 48 -22.69 -14.05 -4.29
N ARG A 49 -23.49 -15.03 -4.73
CA ARG A 49 -23.10 -15.92 -5.83
C ARG A 49 -22.79 -15.15 -7.11
N HIS A 50 -23.59 -14.15 -7.46
CA HIS A 50 -23.34 -13.30 -8.63
C HIS A 50 -22.02 -12.53 -8.47
N ALA A 51 -21.82 -11.90 -7.32
CA ALA A 51 -20.57 -11.19 -7.03
C ALA A 51 -19.35 -12.09 -7.16
N ASP A 52 -19.42 -13.34 -6.68
CA ASP A 52 -18.30 -14.29 -6.68
C ASP A 52 -18.01 -14.90 -8.06
N THR A 53 -18.98 -14.90 -8.96
CA THR A 53 -18.85 -15.56 -10.27
C THR A 53 -18.64 -14.58 -11.42
N GLU A 54 -19.25 -13.41 -11.36
CA GLU A 54 -19.31 -12.47 -12.49
C GLU A 54 -18.51 -11.20 -12.26
N LEU A 55 -18.17 -10.86 -11.02
CA LEU A 55 -17.57 -9.57 -10.66
C LEU A 55 -16.19 -9.73 -10.03
N CYS A 56 -15.36 -8.70 -10.17
CA CYS A 56 -14.05 -8.62 -9.54
C CYS A 56 -13.71 -7.19 -9.15
N GLY A 57 -12.86 -7.01 -8.13
CA GLY A 57 -12.32 -5.70 -7.77
C GLY A 57 -13.38 -4.66 -7.42
N ASP A 58 -13.30 -3.48 -8.05
CA ASP A 58 -14.16 -2.33 -7.74
C ASP A 58 -15.66 -2.63 -8.01
N ASP A 59 -15.99 -3.42 -9.04
CA ASP A 59 -17.38 -3.79 -9.37
C ASP A 59 -18.08 -4.52 -8.21
N ARG A 60 -17.35 -5.33 -7.45
CA ARG A 60 -17.89 -6.01 -6.25
C ARG A 60 -18.20 -5.01 -5.13
N LEU A 61 -17.32 -4.02 -4.94
CA LEU A 61 -17.54 -2.96 -3.95
C LEU A 61 -18.70 -2.04 -4.37
N GLU A 62 -18.81 -1.74 -5.65
CA GLU A 62 -19.94 -1.00 -6.22
C GLU A 62 -21.26 -1.74 -6.00
N LEU A 63 -21.34 -3.04 -6.33
CA LEU A 63 -22.55 -3.83 -6.09
C LEU A 63 -22.97 -3.80 -4.61
N TYR A 64 -22.02 -3.90 -3.68
CA TYR A 64 -22.30 -3.76 -2.26
C TYR A 64 -22.87 -2.36 -1.92
N ARG A 65 -22.27 -1.28 -2.44
CA ARG A 65 -22.74 0.10 -2.21
C ARG A 65 -24.14 0.32 -2.77
N GLU A 66 -24.39 -0.11 -4.00
CA GLU A 66 -25.71 -0.05 -4.64
C GLU A 66 -26.76 -0.80 -3.82
N MET A 67 -26.41 -2.00 -3.32
CA MET A 67 -27.30 -2.78 -2.46
C MET A 67 -27.57 -2.10 -1.12
N TYR A 68 -26.55 -1.49 -0.52
CA TYR A 68 -26.70 -0.69 0.70
C TYR A 68 -27.65 0.49 0.47
N ASP A 69 -27.42 1.26 -0.59
CA ASP A 69 -28.21 2.43 -0.95
C ASP A 69 -29.67 2.05 -1.26
N LEU A 70 -29.90 0.91 -1.94
CA LEU A 70 -31.22 0.32 -2.13
C LEU A 70 -31.92 0.05 -0.80
N LEU A 71 -31.26 -0.62 0.16
CA LEU A 71 -31.89 -0.90 1.46
C LEU A 71 -32.10 0.34 2.31
N VAL A 72 -31.22 1.33 2.21
CA VAL A 72 -31.44 2.63 2.87
C VAL A 72 -32.67 3.30 2.27
N ALA A 73 -32.81 3.33 0.94
CA ALA A 73 -33.95 3.90 0.26
C ALA A 73 -35.26 3.16 0.59
N LEU A 74 -35.25 1.82 0.57
CA LEU A 74 -36.41 0.99 0.93
C LEU A 74 -36.87 1.21 2.37
N ARG A 75 -35.92 1.38 3.32
CA ARG A 75 -36.25 1.68 4.73
C ARG A 75 -36.68 3.13 4.94
N LYS A 76 -36.11 4.08 4.21
CA LYS A 76 -36.51 5.50 4.23
C LYS A 76 -37.90 5.69 3.66
N LYS A 77 -38.28 4.89 2.66
CA LYS A 77 -39.66 4.72 2.21
C LYS A 77 -40.52 4.02 3.27
N ARG A 78 -40.39 4.41 4.55
CA ARG A 78 -41.48 4.27 5.54
C ARG A 78 -42.74 4.48 4.74
N LEU A 79 -43.58 3.45 4.64
CA LEU A 79 -44.95 3.66 4.24
C LEU A 79 -45.41 4.82 5.12
N GLU A 80 -45.59 5.99 4.50
CA GLU A 80 -46.19 7.14 5.15
C GLU A 80 -47.55 6.64 5.60
N GLY A 81 -47.73 6.61 6.92
CA GLY A 81 -48.91 6.03 7.53
C GLY A 81 -48.65 4.67 8.19
N THR A 82 -48.97 4.60 9.47
CA THR A 82 -49.66 3.42 10.00
C THR A 82 -50.87 3.18 9.09
N ASP A 83 -50.75 2.25 8.15
CA ASP A 83 -51.92 1.77 7.42
C ASP A 83 -52.83 1.07 8.45
N PRO A 84 -54.11 1.45 8.58
CA PRO A 84 -55.08 0.77 9.45
C PRO A 84 -55.26 -0.73 9.13
N THR A 85 -54.63 -1.26 8.07
CA THR A 85 -54.65 -2.68 7.67
C THR A 85 -53.41 -3.51 8.08
N GLY A 86 -52.41 -2.93 8.76
CA GLY A 86 -51.32 -3.72 9.37
C GLY A 86 -50.18 -4.18 8.43
N ARG A 87 -49.95 -3.50 7.30
CA ARG A 87 -48.85 -3.85 6.37
C ARG A 87 -47.45 -3.64 6.97
N ARG A 88 -46.56 -4.60 6.71
CA ARG A 88 -45.22 -4.73 7.31
C ARG A 88 -44.23 -3.67 6.79
N ARG A 89 -43.44 -3.08 7.69
CA ARG A 89 -42.25 -2.28 7.35
C ARG A 89 -41.12 -3.22 6.89
N ILE A 90 -40.36 -2.82 5.85
CA ILE A 90 -39.13 -3.51 5.44
C ILE A 90 -38.11 -3.47 6.58
N ARG A 91 -37.73 -4.65 7.08
CA ARG A 91 -36.80 -4.86 8.21
C ARG A 91 -35.42 -5.29 7.75
N ALA A 92 -35.28 -5.76 6.51
CA ALA A 92 -34.01 -6.19 5.95
C ALA A 92 -32.92 -5.13 6.13
N THR A 93 -31.74 -5.58 6.58
CA THR A 93 -30.55 -4.75 6.72
C THR A 93 -29.38 -5.44 6.04
N TYR A 94 -28.57 -4.65 5.35
CA TYR A 94 -27.34 -5.08 4.70
C TYR A 94 -26.28 -4.09 5.12
N ASP A 95 -25.43 -4.55 6.02
CA ASP A 95 -24.26 -3.83 6.50
C ASP A 95 -23.02 -4.58 6.02
N LEU A 96 -21.86 -3.96 6.23
CA LEU A 96 -20.58 -4.53 5.82
C LEU A 96 -20.33 -5.92 6.41
N GLY A 97 -20.77 -6.18 7.65
CA GLY A 97 -20.60 -7.47 8.33
C GLY A 97 -21.50 -8.58 7.78
N LYS A 98 -22.57 -8.23 7.06
CA LYS A 98 -23.47 -9.15 6.34
C LYS A 98 -23.19 -9.21 4.84
N SER A 99 -22.21 -8.46 4.35
CA SER A 99 -21.88 -8.37 2.94
C SER A 99 -21.14 -9.62 2.44
N PHE A 100 -21.08 -9.77 1.12
CA PHE A 100 -20.26 -10.80 0.47
C PHE A 100 -18.77 -10.42 0.38
N LEU A 101 -18.40 -9.20 0.78
CA LEU A 101 -17.02 -8.74 0.72
C LEU A 101 -16.21 -9.38 1.85
N SER A 102 -15.07 -9.94 1.49
CA SER A 102 -14.10 -10.44 2.47
C SER A 102 -13.40 -9.29 3.20
N ASP A 103 -12.86 -9.58 4.38
CA ASP A 103 -12.09 -8.58 5.14
C ASP A 103 -10.87 -8.08 4.37
N ALA A 104 -10.25 -8.94 3.55
CA ALA A 104 -9.15 -8.56 2.68
C ALA A 104 -9.60 -7.52 1.63
N GLU A 105 -10.73 -7.76 0.95
CA GLU A 105 -11.27 -6.82 -0.05
C GLU A 105 -11.61 -5.46 0.58
N ILE A 106 -12.21 -5.46 1.77
CA ILE A 106 -12.53 -4.25 2.51
C ILE A 106 -11.25 -3.49 2.87
N ASN A 107 -10.24 -4.18 3.39
CA ASN A 107 -8.98 -3.57 3.76
C ASN A 107 -8.24 -3.01 2.53
N LEU A 108 -8.25 -3.72 1.40
CA LEU A 108 -7.66 -3.27 0.14
C LEU A 108 -8.39 -2.03 -0.40
N ALA A 109 -9.73 -1.98 -0.31
CA ALA A 109 -10.52 -0.81 -0.67
C ALA A 109 -10.17 0.41 0.19
N ILE A 110 -9.99 0.22 1.50
CA ILE A 110 -9.51 1.28 2.40
C ILE A 110 -8.11 1.73 1.98
N LEU A 111 -7.16 0.82 1.78
CA LEU A 111 -5.79 1.17 1.39
C LEU A 111 -5.74 2.00 0.11
N LYS A 112 -6.54 1.63 -0.90
CA LYS A 112 -6.65 2.37 -2.17
C LYS A 112 -7.27 3.75 -1.97
N ALA A 113 -8.32 3.87 -1.16
CA ALA A 113 -8.94 5.16 -0.87
C ALA A 113 -7.97 6.11 -0.12
N LEU A 114 -7.17 5.56 0.80
CA LEU A 114 -6.20 6.30 1.60
C LEU A 114 -4.98 6.83 0.84
N HIS A 115 -4.87 6.57 -0.48
CA HIS A 115 -3.91 7.30 -1.34
C HIS A 115 -4.20 8.79 -1.38
N THR A 116 -5.46 9.18 -1.09
CA THR A 116 -5.81 10.54 -0.71
C THR A 116 -6.08 10.58 0.80
N PRO A 117 -5.50 11.52 1.56
CA PRO A 117 -5.77 11.63 2.99
C PRO A 117 -7.27 11.81 3.27
N MET A 118 -7.84 10.96 4.13
CA MET A 118 -9.27 10.95 4.46
C MET A 118 -9.51 10.88 5.97
N THR A 119 -10.61 11.47 6.43
CA THR A 119 -11.09 11.26 7.81
C THR A 119 -11.78 9.92 7.96
N GLN A 120 -11.95 9.47 9.20
CA GLN A 120 -12.70 8.25 9.51
C GLN A 120 -14.15 8.32 8.98
N GLU A 121 -14.79 9.49 9.04
CA GLU A 121 -16.13 9.73 8.51
C GLU A 121 -16.18 9.57 6.99
N GLN A 122 -15.22 10.15 6.26
CA GLN A 122 -15.16 10.03 4.81
C GLN A 122 -15.01 8.56 4.38
N ILE A 123 -14.14 7.80 5.06
CA ILE A 123 -13.98 6.36 4.78
C ILE A 123 -15.29 5.61 5.08
N ALA A 124 -15.94 5.90 6.21
CA ALA A 124 -17.17 5.24 6.60
C ALA A 124 -18.31 5.51 5.62
N TYR A 125 -18.55 6.78 5.28
CA TYR A 125 -19.70 7.17 4.50
C TYR A 125 -19.43 7.14 3.01
N ASP A 126 -18.32 7.72 2.54
CA ASP A 126 -18.05 7.89 1.11
C ASP A 126 -17.48 6.62 0.48
N VAL A 127 -16.67 5.84 1.23
CA VAL A 127 -16.00 4.65 0.70
C VAL A 127 -16.77 3.37 1.00
N LEU A 128 -17.16 3.10 2.25
CA LEU A 128 -17.70 1.78 2.64
C LEU A 128 -19.17 1.78 3.02
N ARG A 129 -19.86 2.93 2.94
CA ARG A 129 -21.29 3.06 3.27
C ARG A 129 -21.66 2.34 4.58
N CYS A 130 -20.91 2.59 5.65
CA CYS A 130 -21.08 1.90 6.93
C CYS A 130 -20.96 2.87 8.12
N THR A 131 -21.03 2.33 9.35
CA THR A 131 -20.97 3.17 10.55
C THR A 131 -19.53 3.59 10.86
N ARG A 132 -19.36 4.80 11.42
CA ARG A 132 -18.05 5.29 11.87
C ARG A 132 -17.35 4.30 12.81
N ASN A 133 -18.09 3.67 13.72
CA ASN A 133 -17.54 2.71 14.68
C ASN A 133 -16.96 1.45 14.00
N ALA A 134 -17.64 0.92 12.97
CA ALA A 134 -17.15 -0.24 12.22
C ALA A 134 -15.80 0.05 11.54
N ILE A 135 -15.61 1.28 11.03
CA ILE A 135 -14.35 1.73 10.46
C ILE A 135 -13.28 1.94 11.54
N GLY A 136 -13.64 2.44 12.71
CA GLY A 136 -12.67 2.71 13.79
C GLY A 136 -11.89 1.45 14.20
N THR A 137 -12.59 0.34 14.40
CA THR A 137 -11.97 -0.95 14.71
C THR A 137 -11.08 -1.44 13.56
N ARG A 138 -11.52 -1.27 12.30
CA ARG A 138 -10.74 -1.69 11.12
C ARG A 138 -9.48 -0.85 10.92
N LEU A 139 -9.57 0.47 11.04
CA LEU A 139 -8.41 1.36 10.94
C LEU A 139 -7.38 1.06 12.04
N SER A 140 -7.83 0.80 13.26
CA SER A 140 -6.93 0.37 14.34
C SER A 140 -6.23 -0.95 14.00
N ALA A 141 -6.94 -1.93 13.43
CA ALA A 141 -6.34 -3.17 12.96
C ALA A 141 -5.32 -2.94 11.82
N LEU A 142 -5.62 -2.06 10.87
CA LEU A 142 -4.70 -1.68 9.79
C LEU A 142 -3.43 -0.97 10.32
N GLN A 143 -3.53 -0.21 11.40
CA GLN A 143 -2.39 0.43 12.05
C GLN A 143 -1.52 -0.58 12.83
N ASN A 144 -2.17 -1.52 13.52
CA ASN A 144 -1.47 -2.60 14.24
C ASN A 144 -0.84 -3.62 13.28
N GLY A 145 -1.35 -3.69 12.06
CA GLY A 145 -0.87 -4.54 10.98
C GLY A 145 -1.84 -5.67 10.70
N PHE A 146 -2.35 -5.70 9.47
CA PHE A 146 -3.17 -6.81 9.00
C PHE A 146 -2.33 -7.77 8.15
N ARG A 147 -2.68 -9.05 8.18
CA ARG A 147 -1.99 -10.09 7.42
C ARG A 147 -2.64 -10.26 6.05
N LEU A 148 -1.83 -10.25 5.00
CA LEU A 148 -2.21 -10.58 3.62
C LEU A 148 -1.25 -11.65 3.10
N GLY A 149 -1.70 -12.90 3.04
CA GLY A 149 -0.80 -14.04 2.82
C GLY A 149 0.20 -14.17 3.97
N ASP A 150 1.50 -14.22 3.66
CA ASP A 150 2.59 -14.23 4.66
C ASP A 150 3.18 -12.83 4.92
N MET A 151 2.54 -11.79 4.40
CA MET A 151 2.99 -10.41 4.56
C MET A 151 2.18 -9.69 5.65
N GLN A 152 2.84 -8.82 6.40
CA GLN A 152 2.19 -7.88 7.30
C GLN A 152 2.15 -6.48 6.68
N VAL A 153 0.96 -5.93 6.51
CA VAL A 153 0.72 -4.59 5.93
C VAL A 153 0.20 -3.64 7.01
N LYS A 154 0.83 -2.46 7.11
CA LYS A 154 0.50 -1.42 8.08
C LYS A 154 0.22 -0.09 7.38
N ILE A 155 -0.72 0.69 7.92
CA ILE A 155 -0.88 2.11 7.57
C ILE A 155 -0.24 3.00 8.63
N ALA A 156 0.14 4.21 8.24
CA ALA A 156 0.70 5.17 9.17
C ALA A 156 -0.32 5.59 10.27
N PRO A 157 0.17 6.02 11.45
CA PRO A 157 -0.65 6.73 12.42
C PRO A 157 -1.32 7.96 11.79
N PRO A 158 -2.49 8.39 12.27
CA PRO A 158 -3.20 9.48 11.64
C PRO A 158 -2.52 10.82 11.94
N CYS A 159 -2.42 11.69 10.94
CA CYS A 159 -1.90 13.05 11.07
C CYS A 159 -3.07 14.03 10.97
N HIS A 160 -3.22 14.96 11.92
CA HIS A 160 -4.36 15.89 11.97
C HIS A 160 -5.74 15.23 11.79
N ARG A 161 -5.93 14.04 12.39
CA ARG A 161 -7.14 13.19 12.29
C ARG A 161 -7.42 12.62 10.89
N GLN A 162 -6.49 12.76 9.96
CA GLN A 162 -6.56 12.14 8.64
C GLN A 162 -5.68 10.90 8.61
N TYR A 163 -6.19 9.88 7.94
CA TYR A 163 -5.46 8.67 7.63
C TYR A 163 -4.92 8.79 6.21
N GLY A 164 -3.73 8.27 5.98
CA GLY A 164 -3.11 8.21 4.68
C GLY A 164 -2.38 6.88 4.53
N SER A 165 -2.32 6.40 3.30
CA SER A 165 -1.58 5.21 2.94
C SER A 165 -0.83 5.47 1.65
N THR A 166 0.41 5.03 1.63
CA THR A 166 1.25 5.03 0.44
C THR A 166 1.41 3.60 -0.11
N VAL A 167 0.78 2.62 0.56
CA VAL A 167 0.74 1.20 0.14
C VAL A 167 -0.05 1.08 -1.16
N HIS A 168 0.61 0.67 -2.24
CA HIS A 168 -0.05 0.25 -3.47
C HIS A 168 -0.28 -1.26 -3.43
N PRO A 169 -1.53 -1.74 -3.48
CA PRO A 169 -1.82 -3.16 -3.57
C PRO A 169 -1.55 -3.65 -5.00
N ILE A 170 -0.33 -4.13 -5.25
CA ILE A 170 0.03 -4.77 -6.52
C ILE A 170 0.05 -6.28 -6.29
N LEU A 171 -0.93 -6.98 -6.85
CA LEU A 171 -1.06 -8.44 -6.80
C LEU A 171 -0.97 -8.95 -8.24
N LEU A 172 0.19 -9.50 -8.61
CA LEU A 172 0.41 -10.06 -9.95
C LEU A 172 0.26 -11.58 -9.88
N PRO A 173 -0.73 -12.19 -10.57
CA PRO A 173 -0.83 -13.63 -10.67
C PRO A 173 0.23 -14.14 -11.66
N LEU A 174 1.44 -14.35 -11.16
CA LEU A 174 2.58 -14.80 -11.95
C LEU A 174 2.69 -16.33 -11.95
N ASN A 175 2.97 -16.91 -13.11
CA ASN A 175 3.40 -18.31 -13.19
C ASN A 175 4.87 -18.46 -12.75
N LEU A 176 5.31 -19.70 -12.53
CA LEU A 176 6.64 -19.96 -11.98
C LEU A 176 7.79 -19.48 -12.88
N THR A 177 7.60 -19.46 -14.20
CA THR A 177 8.60 -18.96 -15.16
C THR A 177 8.74 -17.44 -15.03
N GLU A 178 7.62 -16.73 -14.92
CA GLU A 178 7.60 -15.27 -14.73
C GLU A 178 8.23 -14.88 -13.38
N VAL A 179 7.93 -15.64 -12.31
CA VAL A 179 8.57 -15.46 -11.00
C VAL A 179 10.09 -15.64 -11.10
N TYR A 180 10.54 -16.70 -11.79
CA TYR A 180 11.97 -16.95 -11.97
C TYR A 180 12.67 -15.80 -12.71
N VAL A 181 12.08 -15.31 -13.81
CA VAL A 181 12.63 -14.19 -14.58
C VAL A 181 12.67 -12.92 -13.72
N LEU A 182 11.58 -12.61 -13.00
CA LEU A 182 11.51 -11.43 -12.15
C LEU A 182 12.59 -11.45 -11.05
N LEU A 183 12.74 -12.58 -10.34
CA LEU A 183 13.78 -12.73 -9.33
C LEU A 183 15.19 -12.66 -9.92
N SER A 184 15.39 -13.19 -11.13
CA SER A 184 16.69 -13.11 -11.82
C SER A 184 17.05 -11.66 -12.19
N VAL A 185 16.11 -10.89 -12.72
CA VAL A 185 16.30 -9.46 -13.06
C VAL A 185 16.58 -8.63 -11.81
N LEU A 186 15.85 -8.88 -10.72
CA LEU A 186 16.14 -8.23 -9.45
C LEU A 186 17.54 -8.61 -8.94
N GLY A 187 17.93 -9.88 -9.08
CA GLY A 187 19.26 -10.40 -8.77
C GLY A 187 20.39 -9.66 -9.48
N GLU A 188 20.24 -9.49 -10.78
CA GLU A 188 21.18 -8.71 -11.59
C GLU A 188 21.26 -7.25 -11.14
N ALA A 189 20.17 -6.67 -10.63
CA ALA A 189 20.14 -5.29 -10.15
C ALA A 189 20.95 -5.05 -8.86
N TRP A 190 21.17 -6.07 -8.02
CA TRP A 190 22.03 -5.95 -6.82
C TRP A 190 23.39 -6.64 -6.95
N SER A 191 23.60 -7.47 -7.98
CA SER A 191 24.86 -8.19 -8.17
C SER A 191 26.01 -7.23 -8.51
N GLY A 192 27.13 -7.36 -7.80
CA GLY A 192 28.32 -6.53 -8.00
C GLY A 192 28.18 -5.06 -7.58
N ARG A 193 27.08 -4.69 -6.92
CA ARG A 193 26.84 -3.34 -6.38
C ARG A 193 27.17 -3.25 -4.90
N ASP A 194 27.37 -2.03 -4.40
CA ASP A 194 27.59 -1.79 -2.98
C ASP A 194 26.39 -2.28 -2.16
N SER A 195 26.64 -2.89 -0.99
CA SER A 195 25.60 -3.32 -0.07
C SER A 195 24.73 -2.17 0.48
N LEU A 196 25.21 -0.94 0.36
CA LEU A 196 24.57 0.32 0.75
C LEU A 196 23.97 1.06 -0.44
N ASP A 197 24.20 0.64 -1.70
CA ASP A 197 23.53 1.22 -2.87
C ASP A 197 22.01 1.10 -2.69
N PRO A 198 21.27 2.22 -2.65
CA PRO A 198 19.83 2.21 -2.49
C PRO A 198 19.08 1.34 -3.51
N HIS A 199 19.54 1.29 -4.77
CA HIS A 199 18.94 0.47 -5.81
C HIS A 199 19.10 -1.02 -5.50
N ALA A 200 20.32 -1.42 -5.12
CA ALA A 200 20.63 -2.80 -4.75
C ALA A 200 19.85 -3.23 -3.48
N VAL A 201 19.78 -2.36 -2.48
CA VAL A 201 19.06 -2.63 -1.23
C VAL A 201 17.57 -2.82 -1.47
N ILE A 202 16.93 -1.96 -2.28
CA ILE A 202 15.50 -2.06 -2.57
C ILE A 202 15.21 -3.27 -3.46
N ALA A 203 16.05 -3.54 -4.47
CA ALA A 203 15.90 -4.73 -5.31
C ALA A 203 15.95 -6.01 -4.46
N ARG A 204 16.88 -6.10 -3.52
CA ARG A 204 17.00 -7.23 -2.58
C ARG A 204 15.76 -7.38 -1.69
N ASP A 205 15.32 -6.28 -1.06
CA ASP A 205 14.10 -6.26 -0.23
C ASP A 205 12.86 -6.73 -1.02
N LEU A 206 12.73 -6.31 -2.29
CA LEU A 206 11.64 -6.75 -3.16
C LEU A 206 11.73 -8.24 -3.51
N ALA A 207 12.92 -8.74 -3.84
CA ALA A 207 13.09 -10.16 -4.16
C ALA A 207 12.84 -11.06 -2.97
N GLU A 208 13.28 -10.67 -1.77
CA GLU A 208 12.95 -11.38 -0.53
C GLU A 208 11.42 -11.44 -0.35
N LYS A 209 10.73 -10.29 -0.43
CA LYS A 209 9.27 -10.24 -0.33
C LYS A 209 8.54 -11.14 -1.31
N ILE A 210 9.00 -11.21 -2.56
CA ILE A 210 8.43 -12.11 -3.57
C ILE A 210 8.74 -13.57 -3.19
N TYR A 211 9.98 -13.88 -2.86
CA TYR A 211 10.44 -15.24 -2.56
C TYR A 211 9.78 -15.85 -1.31
N PHE A 212 9.46 -15.02 -0.30
CA PHE A 212 8.75 -15.45 0.90
C PHE A 212 7.30 -15.87 0.64
N GLN A 213 6.68 -15.40 -0.44
CA GLN A 213 5.32 -15.79 -0.83
C GLN A 213 5.28 -17.12 -1.61
N LEU A 214 6.44 -17.66 -2.01
CA LEU A 214 6.51 -18.90 -2.78
C LEU A 214 6.30 -20.12 -1.89
N THR A 215 5.58 -21.11 -2.43
CA THR A 215 5.45 -22.42 -1.81
C THR A 215 6.75 -23.20 -1.86
N ASP A 216 6.90 -24.20 -0.99
CA ASP A 216 8.08 -25.07 -0.99
C ASP A 216 8.28 -25.79 -2.33
N TYR A 217 7.16 -26.15 -3.00
CA TYR A 217 7.20 -26.70 -4.34
C TYR A 217 7.84 -25.73 -5.35
N ALA A 218 7.42 -24.47 -5.34
CA ALA A 218 7.94 -23.45 -6.26
C ALA A 218 9.44 -23.21 -6.01
N ARG A 219 9.85 -23.04 -4.74
CA ARG A 219 11.26 -22.88 -4.35
C ARG A 219 12.10 -24.07 -4.81
N GLY A 220 11.64 -25.29 -4.54
CA GLY A 220 12.33 -26.51 -4.96
C GLY A 220 12.55 -26.66 -6.48
N LYS A 221 11.82 -25.90 -7.31
CA LYS A 221 11.98 -25.88 -8.77
C LYS A 221 12.95 -24.81 -9.28
N ILE A 222 13.10 -23.69 -8.57
CA ILE A 222 13.85 -22.52 -9.08
C ILE A 222 15.13 -22.21 -8.29
N ASP A 223 15.26 -22.70 -7.06
CA ASP A 223 16.37 -22.37 -6.15
C ASP A 223 17.76 -22.60 -6.76
N ALA A 224 18.00 -23.78 -7.35
CA ALA A 224 19.30 -24.10 -7.95
C ALA A 224 19.66 -23.12 -9.07
N ARG A 225 18.69 -22.73 -9.89
CA ARG A 225 18.90 -21.80 -11.02
C ARG A 225 19.06 -20.35 -10.56
N LEU A 226 18.42 -19.96 -9.46
CA LEU A 226 18.64 -18.64 -8.86
C LEU A 226 20.02 -18.57 -8.21
N GLU A 227 20.48 -19.66 -7.59
CA GLU A 227 21.80 -19.77 -6.97
C GLU A 227 22.92 -19.69 -8.00
N GLU A 228 22.79 -20.41 -9.12
CA GLU A 228 23.71 -20.32 -10.27
C GLU A 228 23.87 -18.88 -10.80
N ARG A 229 22.83 -18.05 -10.67
CA ARG A 229 22.82 -16.65 -11.11
C ARG A 229 23.21 -15.65 -10.02
N GLY A 230 23.46 -16.10 -8.79
CA GLY A 230 23.67 -15.21 -7.64
C GLY A 230 22.43 -14.38 -7.27
N ALA A 231 21.24 -14.82 -7.68
CA ALA A 231 19.96 -14.13 -7.53
C ALA A 231 19.08 -14.71 -6.42
N LYS A 232 19.53 -15.75 -5.72
CA LYS A 232 18.78 -16.41 -4.66
C LYS A 232 18.75 -15.52 -3.41
N PRO A 233 17.56 -15.09 -2.94
CA PRO A 233 17.45 -14.31 -1.71
C PRO A 233 17.88 -15.12 -0.48
N GLU A 234 18.33 -14.44 0.56
CA GLU A 234 18.71 -15.08 1.82
C GLU A 234 17.48 -15.66 2.54
N LYS A 235 17.66 -16.79 3.24
CA LYS A 235 16.62 -17.36 4.11
C LYS A 235 16.59 -16.60 5.43
N GLY A 236 15.41 -16.22 5.91
CA GLY A 236 15.26 -15.43 7.13
C GLY A 236 13.82 -15.38 7.64
N GLU A 237 13.51 -14.34 8.42
CA GLU A 237 12.15 -14.05 8.89
C GLU A 237 11.27 -13.46 7.78
N ALA A 238 9.96 -13.61 7.90
CA ALA A 238 9.02 -13.07 6.93
C ALA A 238 9.13 -11.53 6.86
N PRO A 239 9.26 -10.95 5.65
CA PRO A 239 9.52 -9.53 5.51
C PRO A 239 8.28 -8.69 5.83
N TRP A 240 8.51 -7.52 6.43
CA TRP A 240 7.44 -6.59 6.77
C TRP A 240 7.27 -5.54 5.67
N TYR A 241 6.02 -5.18 5.39
CA TYR A 241 5.73 -3.96 4.64
C TYR A 241 5.66 -2.80 5.63
N ASP A 242 6.85 -2.36 6.07
CA ASP A 242 6.97 -1.13 6.84
C ASP A 242 6.82 0.08 5.92
N PHE A 243 6.01 1.04 6.35
CA PHE A 243 5.85 2.35 5.73
C PHE A 243 6.45 3.39 6.65
N GLU A 244 7.08 4.43 6.10
CA GLU A 244 7.68 5.59 6.79
C GLU A 244 7.01 5.92 8.13
N THR A 245 7.44 5.23 9.18
CA THR A 245 7.07 5.54 10.54
C THR A 245 8.03 6.64 10.97
N HIS A 246 7.46 7.79 11.33
CA HIS A 246 8.13 8.97 11.88
C HIS A 246 8.70 9.96 10.85
N ARG A 247 7.87 10.94 10.46
CA ARG A 247 8.32 12.34 10.41
C ARG A 247 8.42 12.81 11.85
N ALA A 248 9.64 13.12 12.30
CA ALA A 248 10.00 13.68 13.61
C ALA A 248 9.74 12.79 14.85
N GLY A 249 10.82 12.30 15.48
CA GLY A 249 10.76 11.91 16.90
C GLY A 249 11.73 10.81 17.31
N ASP A 250 11.72 9.66 16.63
CA ASP A 250 12.55 8.51 17.02
C ASP A 250 13.83 8.44 16.18
N ARG A 251 14.90 9.08 16.68
CA ARG A 251 16.29 9.00 16.16
C ARG A 251 16.94 7.62 16.36
N LYS A 252 16.17 6.52 16.40
CA LYS A 252 16.76 5.18 16.35
C LYS A 252 17.27 4.94 14.93
N LYS A 253 18.49 4.42 14.82
CA LYS A 253 19.18 4.11 13.54
C LYS A 253 18.18 3.59 12.51
N MET A 254 17.95 4.37 11.45
CA MET A 254 17.12 3.94 10.32
C MET A 254 17.65 2.62 9.76
N THR A 255 16.76 1.68 9.47
CA THR A 255 17.14 0.45 8.77
C THR A 255 17.72 0.81 7.39
N LYS A 256 18.65 -0.01 6.86
CA LYS A 256 19.27 0.22 5.54
C LYS A 256 18.20 0.46 4.46
N VAL A 257 17.16 -0.37 4.43
CA VAL A 257 16.03 -0.27 3.50
C VAL A 257 15.30 1.07 3.61
N ARG A 258 15.09 1.58 4.83
CA ARG A 258 14.43 2.88 5.04
C ARG A 258 15.27 4.03 4.50
N ARG A 259 16.57 4.04 4.75
CA ARG A 259 17.50 5.04 4.18
C ARG A 259 17.47 5.02 2.65
N SER A 260 17.53 3.83 2.07
CA SER A 260 17.46 3.63 0.62
C SER A 260 16.16 4.16 0.02
N ARG A 261 15.02 3.97 0.71
CA ARG A 261 13.73 4.50 0.26
C ARG A 261 13.65 6.02 0.31
N ASN A 262 14.14 6.65 1.38
CA ASN A 262 14.25 8.11 1.44
C ASN A 262 15.10 8.64 0.29
N TRP A 263 16.21 7.97 0.01
CA TRP A 263 17.06 8.34 -1.11
C TRP A 263 16.33 8.24 -2.47
N MET A 264 15.61 7.14 -2.73
CA MET A 264 14.79 7.02 -3.95
C MET A 264 13.72 8.09 -4.06
N TYR A 265 13.10 8.45 -2.93
CA TYR A 265 12.13 9.54 -2.91
C TYR A 265 12.79 10.86 -3.33
N PHE A 266 13.96 11.20 -2.80
CA PHE A 266 14.68 12.41 -3.18
C PHE A 266 15.17 12.38 -4.63
N GLU A 267 15.69 11.24 -5.11
CA GLU A 267 16.09 11.07 -6.52
C GLU A 267 14.89 11.31 -7.46
N LYS A 268 13.77 10.64 -7.19
CA LYS A 268 12.53 10.73 -7.97
C LYS A 268 11.94 12.15 -7.94
N SER A 269 11.92 12.79 -6.78
CA SER A 269 11.29 14.09 -6.58
C SER A 269 12.19 15.28 -6.93
N ARG A 270 13.48 15.04 -7.19
CA ARG A 270 14.50 16.07 -7.46
C ARG A 270 14.57 17.17 -6.39
N ARG A 271 14.24 16.81 -5.15
CA ARG A 271 14.28 17.71 -4.00
C ARG A 271 15.73 18.05 -3.63
N ARG A 272 15.89 19.21 -3.00
CA ARG A 272 17.16 19.61 -2.39
C ARG A 272 17.36 18.80 -1.10
N VAL A 273 18.56 18.28 -0.92
CA VAL A 273 18.90 17.41 0.21
C VAL A 273 20.10 17.98 0.97
N CYS A 274 20.17 17.66 2.25
CA CYS A 274 21.40 17.73 3.03
C CYS A 274 21.89 16.30 3.31
N ILE A 275 23.17 16.05 3.07
CA ILE A 275 23.80 14.75 3.22
C ILE A 275 24.85 14.88 4.31
N THR A 276 24.69 14.10 5.38
CA THR A 276 25.65 14.05 6.49
C THR A 276 26.66 12.96 6.20
N LEU A 277 27.93 13.34 6.15
CA LEU A 277 29.05 12.43 5.91
C LEU A 277 29.71 12.01 7.22
N ALA A 278 30.29 10.82 7.25
CA ALA A 278 31.11 10.36 8.37
C ALA A 278 32.37 11.25 8.46
N CYS A 279 32.68 11.76 9.65
CA CYS A 279 34.04 12.20 9.92
C CYS A 279 34.94 10.97 9.83
N GLY A 280 35.95 10.99 8.96
CA GLY A 280 37.00 9.98 9.00
C GLY A 280 37.58 9.91 10.41
N ASP A 281 37.98 8.71 10.84
CA ASP A 281 38.64 8.50 12.13
C ASP A 281 39.87 9.41 12.18
N ALA A 282 39.72 10.60 12.77
CA ALA A 282 40.86 11.39 13.17
C ALA A 282 41.52 10.55 14.25
N GLU A 283 42.68 9.98 13.94
CA GLU A 283 43.56 9.39 14.94
C GLU A 283 43.59 10.35 16.12
N ALA A 284 43.10 9.87 17.27
CA ALA A 284 43.12 10.62 18.52
C ALA A 284 44.60 10.85 18.87
N GLY A 285 45.15 11.95 18.38
CA GLY A 285 46.36 12.52 18.92
C GLY A 285 46.04 12.93 20.35
N ASP A 286 46.78 12.34 21.29
CA ASP A 286 46.80 12.71 22.70
C ASP A 286 47.25 14.17 22.85
N ASP A 287 46.35 15.13 22.61
CA ASP A 287 46.53 16.51 23.01
C ASP A 287 45.45 16.83 24.05
N GLU A 288 45.87 16.81 25.32
CA GLU A 288 45.14 17.32 26.48
C GLU A 288 44.86 18.83 26.29
N HIS A 289 43.90 19.23 25.45
CA HIS A 289 43.17 20.50 25.57
C HIS A 289 42.00 20.59 24.58
N GLY A 290 40.80 20.36 25.10
CA GLY A 290 39.55 20.91 24.54
C GLY A 290 38.85 20.02 23.53
N GLU A 291 37.77 19.37 23.98
CA GLU A 291 36.74 18.78 23.12
C GLU A 291 36.21 19.79 22.09
N LYS A 292 36.74 19.72 20.87
CA LYS A 292 35.99 20.10 19.67
C LYS A 292 35.50 18.81 19.05
N SER A 293 34.27 18.41 19.38
CA SER A 293 33.52 17.51 18.50
C SER A 293 33.49 18.15 17.12
N ALA A 294 34.29 17.64 16.18
CA ALA A 294 34.25 18.09 14.80
C ALA A 294 32.85 17.76 14.26
N GLU A 295 32.07 18.80 13.95
CA GLU A 295 30.76 18.62 13.32
C GLU A 295 30.92 17.82 12.03
N ALA A 296 30.10 16.78 11.87
CA ALA A 296 30.10 15.92 10.69
C ALA A 296 29.95 16.77 9.42
N PRO A 297 30.78 16.57 8.38
CA PRO A 297 30.69 17.37 7.17
C PRO A 297 29.33 17.19 6.49
N ILE A 298 28.68 18.31 6.13
CA ILE A 298 27.36 18.32 5.49
C ILE A 298 27.49 18.84 4.07
N VAL A 299 26.87 18.12 3.11
CA VAL A 299 26.79 18.50 1.71
C VAL A 299 25.35 18.87 1.35
N TYR A 300 25.15 20.02 0.72
CA TYR A 300 23.84 20.49 0.24
C TYR A 300 23.79 20.43 -1.29
N GLY A 301 22.68 19.90 -1.83
CA GLY A 301 22.50 19.85 -3.27
C GLY A 301 21.34 18.99 -3.73
N ARG A 302 21.41 18.49 -4.96
CA ARG A 302 20.44 17.58 -5.59
C ARG A 302 21.12 16.34 -6.12
N LEU A 303 20.45 15.20 -6.05
CA LEU A 303 20.97 13.94 -6.59
C LEU A 303 20.97 13.96 -8.12
N ALA A 304 22.07 13.51 -8.74
CA ALA A 304 22.28 13.51 -10.18
C ALA A 304 22.55 12.10 -10.74
N PRO A 305 21.54 11.20 -10.76
CA PRO A 305 21.69 9.76 -11.05
C PRO A 305 22.17 9.43 -12.47
N GLY A 306 22.03 10.36 -13.42
CA GLY A 306 22.50 10.18 -14.80
C GLY A 306 23.97 10.56 -15.04
N LYS A 307 24.68 11.00 -14.01
CA LYS A 307 26.09 11.40 -14.12
C LYS A 307 26.99 10.26 -13.67
N ASN A 308 28.06 10.02 -14.41
CA ASN A 308 29.03 8.98 -14.07
C ASN A 308 29.93 9.47 -12.90
N PRO A 309 29.91 8.81 -11.73
CA PRO A 309 30.70 9.19 -10.56
C PRO A 309 32.20 9.31 -10.81
N ALA A 310 32.75 8.51 -11.73
CA ALA A 310 34.18 8.46 -12.02
C ALA A 310 34.79 9.80 -12.44
N PHE A 311 34.00 10.71 -13.02
CA PHE A 311 34.48 12.04 -13.46
C PHE A 311 34.57 13.06 -12.32
N TYR A 312 33.90 12.83 -11.19
CA TYR A 312 33.74 13.79 -10.10
C TYR A 312 34.31 13.28 -8.77
N LEU A 313 34.98 12.12 -8.81
CA LEU A 313 35.58 11.45 -7.67
C LEU A 313 36.91 12.10 -7.32
N LYS A 314 36.98 12.71 -6.13
CA LYS A 314 38.23 13.32 -5.62
C LYS A 314 39.19 12.28 -5.08
N ASP A 315 38.67 11.26 -4.40
CA ASP A 315 39.46 10.16 -3.83
C ASP A 315 39.53 8.98 -4.82
N LYS A 316 40.69 8.82 -5.46
CA LYS A 316 40.93 7.77 -6.45
C LYS A 316 41.05 6.37 -5.85
N SER A 317 41.11 6.23 -4.53
CA SER A 317 41.10 4.92 -3.86
C SER A 317 39.72 4.27 -3.86
N LYS A 318 38.66 5.08 -4.00
CA LYS A 318 37.28 4.60 -3.99
C LYS A 318 36.86 4.04 -5.34
N ASN A 319 36.07 2.98 -5.31
CA ASN A 319 35.50 2.39 -6.51
C ASN A 319 34.33 3.27 -7.00
N PRO A 320 34.38 3.85 -8.23
CA PRO A 320 33.30 4.68 -8.75
C PRO A 320 31.95 3.97 -8.84
N ALA A 321 31.94 2.63 -8.92
CA ALA A 321 30.71 1.83 -8.92
C ALA A 321 29.93 1.90 -7.59
N PHE A 322 30.57 2.34 -6.50
CA PHE A 322 30.00 2.46 -5.16
C PHE A 322 29.77 3.92 -4.76
N CYS A 323 29.76 4.81 -5.75
CA CYS A 323 29.59 6.24 -5.55
C CYS A 323 28.35 6.76 -6.30
N PHE A 324 27.91 7.95 -5.92
CA PHE A 324 26.82 8.68 -6.58
C PHE A 324 27.20 10.15 -6.71
N VAL A 325 26.54 10.86 -7.63
CA VAL A 325 26.82 12.27 -7.92
C VAL A 325 25.77 13.18 -7.31
N VAL A 326 26.24 14.28 -6.72
CA VAL A 326 25.43 15.37 -6.19
C VAL A 326 25.78 16.64 -6.95
N GLU A 327 24.75 17.34 -7.43
CA GLU A 327 24.84 18.70 -7.95
C GLU A 327 24.64 19.66 -6.78
N LEU A 328 25.70 20.36 -6.41
CA LEU A 328 25.71 21.35 -5.34
C LEU A 328 24.91 22.60 -5.73
N ASP A 329 24.55 23.41 -4.74
CA ASP A 329 23.78 24.63 -4.98
C ASP A 329 24.51 25.67 -5.86
N ASP A 330 25.85 25.61 -5.92
CA ASP A 330 26.67 26.44 -6.81
C ASP A 330 26.77 25.89 -8.25
N GLY A 331 26.08 24.78 -8.55
CA GLY A 331 26.09 24.09 -9.84
C GLY A 331 27.29 23.18 -10.06
N SER A 332 28.21 23.06 -9.10
CA SER A 332 29.32 22.11 -9.18
C SER A 332 28.84 20.68 -8.92
N LEU A 333 29.54 19.70 -9.49
CA LEU A 333 29.23 18.28 -9.33
C LEU A 333 30.30 17.62 -8.47
N VAL A 334 29.86 16.88 -7.45
CA VAL A 334 30.73 16.10 -6.57
C VAL A 334 30.28 14.65 -6.54
N SER A 335 31.23 13.71 -6.52
CA SER A 335 30.97 12.30 -6.28
C SER A 335 31.19 11.97 -4.80
N LEU A 336 30.22 11.27 -4.20
CA LEU A 336 30.25 10.80 -2.81
C LEU A 336 30.13 9.27 -2.77
N SER A 337 30.81 8.63 -1.83
CA SER A 337 30.71 7.18 -1.62
C SER A 337 29.54 6.82 -0.72
N TRP A 338 28.86 5.70 -0.98
CA TRP A 338 27.78 5.22 -0.12
C TRP A 338 28.23 4.92 1.32
N GLU A 339 29.47 4.48 1.48
CA GLU A 339 30.05 4.14 2.78
C GLU A 339 30.22 5.36 3.70
N ASP A 340 30.39 6.55 3.12
CA ASP A 340 30.61 7.79 3.87
C ASP A 340 29.30 8.41 4.33
N VAL A 341 28.15 7.98 3.78
CA VAL A 341 26.85 8.63 4.07
C VAL A 341 26.26 8.10 5.37
N VAL A 342 26.16 8.98 6.36
CA VAL A 342 25.52 8.69 7.64
C VAL A 342 24.01 8.90 7.55
N ASP A 343 23.59 9.99 6.92
CA ASP A 343 22.18 10.37 6.80
C ASP A 343 21.90 11.24 5.56
N ILE A 344 20.63 11.25 5.14
CA ILE A 344 20.13 12.12 4.07
C ILE A 344 18.74 12.65 4.42
N GLU A 345 18.61 13.97 4.48
CA GLU A 345 17.35 14.65 4.80
C GLU A 345 16.99 15.67 3.72
N GLU A 346 15.72 16.07 3.69
CA GLU A 346 15.28 17.20 2.87
C GLU A 346 15.87 18.49 3.44
N ALA A 347 16.55 19.27 2.61
CA ALA A 347 17.04 20.56 3.06
C ALA A 347 15.86 21.53 3.19
N SER A 348 15.71 22.15 4.36
CA SER A 348 14.83 23.31 4.55
C SER A 348 15.22 24.40 3.55
N GLU A 349 14.22 25.03 2.94
CA GLU A 349 14.42 26.19 2.04
C GLU A 349 15.16 27.33 2.74
#